data_AF-A0A420TSE1-F1
#
_entry.id   AF-A0A420TSE1-F1
#
_cell.length_a   1.000
_cell.length_b   1.000
_cell.length_c   1.000
_cell.angle_alpha   90.00
_cell.angle_beta   90.00
_cell.angle_gamma   90.00
#
_symmetry.space_group_name_H-M   'P 1'
#
loop_
_entity.id
_entity.type
_entity.pdbx_description
1 polymer ?
#
loop_
_entity_poly.entity_id
_entity_poly.type
_entity_poly.pdbx_seq_one_letter_code
_entity_poly.pdbx_strand_id
1 'polypeptide(L)'
;MLAPGRELQRHRIQKSRGRAFLVAMVLIFLTFNCRNPDIKNASNPSHLLASSHRISRLHYLVPANVPNRQVCAVVTSALANRCSIPTILGYRGETFLDAQKAHIAKLRAIKDYLHNAGGASDDLVILVDGFDVLAQLPAESMIQRYFTLMAEADQRLADQRGITVKELHRTGLRQTLLWGTDKGCWPESETDPRCWLVPFSAQPRFTRGPKTDPGDLQYSDSRFLNSGTVIGPLGDLRKFIDAALSLIEDDWDQNFLFRDSDQFYIAALYARQEYQRMRDLNAGEFPEDIAGRDVPRLKDGKDDVTEYHVAVDFDYAFTQTECHNYRLLP
;
A
#
# COMPACT_ATOMS: atom_id res chain seq x y z
N MET A 1 26.28 77.34 1.37
CA MET A 1 26.61 75.91 1.55
C MET A 1 26.22 75.48 2.96
N LEU A 2 25.12 74.75 3.11
CA LEU A 2 24.62 74.21 4.39
C LEU A 2 24.58 72.68 4.26
N ALA A 3 25.15 71.99 5.24
CA ALA A 3 25.58 70.59 5.16
C ALA A 3 24.44 69.55 5.27
N PRO A 4 24.41 68.50 4.43
CA PRO A 4 23.48 67.38 4.54
C PRO A 4 24.10 66.26 5.40
N GLY A 5 24.06 66.39 6.72
CA GLY A 5 24.75 65.43 7.62
C GLY A 5 23.95 64.89 8.80
N ARG A 6 22.86 65.55 9.23
CA ARG A 6 22.19 65.22 10.50
C ARG A 6 21.01 64.25 10.38
N GLU A 7 20.33 64.16 9.23
CA GLU A 7 19.15 63.28 9.10
C GLU A 7 19.50 61.82 8.83
N LEU A 8 20.54 61.54 8.03
CA LEU A 8 20.96 60.17 7.73
C LEU A 8 21.50 59.42 8.96
N GLN A 9 22.14 60.12 9.91
CA GLN A 9 22.60 59.50 11.16
C GLN A 9 21.46 59.10 12.09
N ARG A 10 20.39 59.92 12.20
CA ARG A 10 19.23 59.59 13.06
C ARG A 10 18.49 58.35 12.57
N HIS A 11 18.31 58.21 11.24
CA HIS A 11 17.61 57.06 10.66
C HIS A 11 18.37 55.73 10.85
N ARG A 12 19.71 55.76 10.80
CA ARG A 12 20.57 54.58 11.00
C ARG A 12 20.57 54.12 12.45
N ILE A 13 20.62 55.06 13.39
CA ILE A 13 20.59 54.77 14.84
C ILE A 13 19.22 54.19 15.24
N GLN A 14 18.12 54.73 14.73
CA GLN A 14 16.77 54.23 15.01
C GLN A 14 16.53 52.80 14.47
N LYS A 15 17.06 52.48 13.28
CA LYS A 15 16.98 51.13 12.69
C LYS A 15 17.85 50.10 13.44
N SER A 16 18.97 50.52 14.01
CA SER A 16 19.83 49.65 14.85
C SER A 16 19.18 49.34 16.21
N ARG A 17 18.50 50.32 16.82
CA ARG A 17 17.79 50.17 18.10
C ARG A 17 16.57 49.24 17.96
N GLY A 18 15.84 49.32 16.85
CA GLY A 18 14.71 48.41 16.57
C GLY A 18 15.13 46.95 16.39
N ARG A 19 16.26 46.69 15.70
CA ARG A 19 16.80 45.33 15.53
C ARG A 19 17.33 44.75 16.83
N ALA A 20 17.99 45.54 17.67
CA ALA A 20 18.47 45.10 18.98
C ALA A 20 17.31 44.73 19.92
N PHE A 21 16.21 45.50 19.88
CA PHE A 21 15.03 45.22 20.70
C PHE A 21 14.32 43.92 20.30
N LEU A 22 14.26 43.63 19.00
CA LEU A 22 13.64 42.41 18.46
C LEU A 22 14.46 41.15 18.78
N VAL A 23 15.80 41.23 18.70
CA VAL A 23 16.70 40.14 19.10
C VAL A 23 16.61 39.87 20.61
N ALA A 24 16.54 40.93 21.43
CA ALA A 24 16.37 40.78 22.87
C ALA A 24 15.03 40.12 23.24
N MET A 25 13.93 40.48 22.57
CA MET A 25 12.62 39.85 22.77
C MET A 25 12.62 38.35 22.42
N VAL A 26 13.25 37.95 21.30
CA VAL A 26 13.36 36.53 20.91
C VAL A 26 14.22 35.74 21.89
N LEU A 27 15.34 36.31 22.37
CA LEU A 27 16.19 35.67 23.38
C LEU A 27 15.49 35.56 24.74
N ILE A 28 14.69 36.55 25.14
CA ILE A 28 13.85 36.48 26.34
C ILE A 28 12.80 35.39 26.19
N PHE A 29 12.13 35.28 25.03
CA PHE A 29 11.13 34.24 24.77
C PHE A 29 11.73 32.83 24.83
N LEU A 30 12.93 32.62 24.28
CA LEU A 30 13.64 31.35 24.33
C LEU A 30 14.13 31.00 25.74
N THR A 31 14.59 32.00 26.50
CA THR A 31 15.03 31.77 27.89
C THR A 31 13.87 31.57 28.86
N PHE A 32 12.70 32.20 28.65
CA PHE A 32 11.49 31.97 29.45
C PHE A 32 10.81 30.63 29.14
N ASN A 33 10.80 30.18 27.88
CA ASN A 33 10.21 28.88 27.53
C ASN A 33 11.16 27.69 27.78
N CYS A 34 12.48 27.92 27.93
CA CYS A 34 13.43 26.85 28.28
C CYS A 34 13.81 26.79 29.77
N ARG A 35 13.20 27.62 30.63
CA ARG A 35 13.35 27.53 32.10
C ARG A 35 12.00 27.25 32.76
N ASN A 36 11.55 26.01 32.62
CA ASN A 36 10.64 25.43 33.61
C ASN A 36 11.13 24.03 33.98
N PRO A 37 12.10 23.89 34.92
CA PRO A 37 12.49 22.60 35.43
C PRO A 37 11.77 22.37 36.76
N ASP A 38 10.47 22.06 36.72
CA ASP A 38 9.79 21.45 37.86
C ASP A 38 8.74 20.43 37.38
N ILE A 39 9.25 19.30 36.90
CA ILE A 39 8.54 18.03 36.92
C ILE A 39 9.41 17.07 37.73
N LYS A 40 9.44 17.27 39.04
CA LYS A 40 9.89 16.26 40.00
C LYS A 40 8.68 15.90 40.86
N ASN A 41 8.18 14.68 40.61
CA ASN A 41 7.11 13.94 41.30
C ASN A 41 5.92 13.61 40.39
N ALA A 42 6.17 12.87 39.31
CA ALA A 42 5.21 11.86 38.89
C ALA A 42 5.75 10.52 39.40
N SER A 43 5.16 10.04 40.49
CA SER A 43 5.35 8.68 40.98
C SER A 43 5.16 7.69 39.82
N ASN A 44 6.18 6.89 39.53
CA ASN A 44 6.15 5.79 38.56
C ASN A 44 4.89 4.92 38.73
N PRO A 45 3.97 4.89 37.75
CA PRO A 45 3.00 3.81 37.65
C PRO A 45 3.59 2.69 36.79
N SER A 46 4.83 2.28 37.04
CA SER A 46 5.53 1.28 36.23
C SER A 46 5.06 -0.15 36.48
N HIS A 47 4.02 -0.37 37.30
CA HIS A 47 3.54 -1.70 37.65
C HIS A 47 2.06 -1.98 37.35
N LEU A 48 1.33 -1.04 36.73
CA LEU A 48 -0.09 -1.23 36.35
C LEU A 48 -0.36 -1.28 34.83
N LEU A 49 0.67 -1.19 33.99
CA LEU A 49 0.58 -1.34 32.52
C LEU A 49 1.10 -2.70 32.02
N ALA A 50 1.10 -3.73 32.87
CA ALA A 50 1.40 -5.11 32.47
C ALA A 50 0.22 -5.79 31.71
N SER A 51 -0.68 -4.99 31.16
CA SER A 51 -1.57 -5.31 30.05
C SER A 51 -1.67 -4.06 29.16
N SER A 52 -0.53 -3.63 28.60
CA SER A 52 -0.54 -2.60 27.56
C SER A 52 -1.21 -3.20 26.32
N HIS A 53 -2.51 -2.96 26.18
CA HIS A 53 -3.18 -3.16 24.90
C HIS A 53 -2.60 -2.10 23.96
N ARG A 54 -1.55 -2.47 23.23
CA ARG A 54 -0.94 -1.61 22.21
C ARG A 54 -2.03 -1.27 21.20
N ILE A 55 -2.23 0.02 20.92
CA ILE A 55 -3.15 0.45 19.88
C ILE A 55 -2.44 0.34 18.53
N SER A 56 -2.95 -0.51 17.64
CA SER A 56 -2.49 -0.62 16.25
C SER A 56 -2.63 0.73 15.54
N ARG A 57 -1.59 1.13 14.79
CA ARG A 57 -1.55 2.41 14.08
C ARG A 57 -1.88 2.24 12.60
N LEU A 58 -2.39 3.31 11.98
CA LEU A 58 -2.55 3.39 10.53
C LEU A 58 -1.35 4.10 9.89
N HIS A 59 -0.75 3.49 8.88
CA HIS A 59 0.28 4.06 8.03
C HIS A 59 -0.28 4.34 6.63
N TYR A 60 -0.12 5.55 6.11
CA TYR A 60 -0.52 5.88 4.73
C TYR A 60 0.75 6.16 3.91
N LEU A 61 1.06 5.27 2.97
CA LEU A 61 2.34 5.25 2.25
C LEU A 61 2.15 5.61 0.79
N VAL A 62 3.02 6.49 0.29
CA VAL A 62 2.94 7.06 -1.06
C VAL A 62 4.31 6.97 -1.72
N PRO A 63 4.62 5.91 -2.49
CA PRO A 63 5.86 5.84 -3.26
C PRO A 63 5.89 6.94 -4.33
N ALA A 64 6.85 7.86 -4.22
CA ALA A 64 7.08 8.92 -5.20
C ALA A 64 8.52 9.46 -5.12
N ASN A 65 9.21 9.47 -6.26
CA ASN A 65 10.59 9.95 -6.36
C ASN A 65 10.70 11.48 -6.51
N VAL A 66 9.65 12.13 -7.04
CA VAL A 66 9.62 13.57 -7.31
C VAL A 66 8.35 14.22 -6.72
N PRO A 67 8.46 15.43 -6.17
CA PRO A 67 7.28 16.21 -5.81
C PRO A 67 6.69 16.86 -7.08
N ASN A 68 5.42 16.59 -7.37
CA ASN A 68 4.69 17.26 -8.44
C ASN A 68 3.22 17.50 -8.02
N ARG A 69 2.44 18.13 -8.92
CA ARG A 69 1.03 18.45 -8.66
C ARG A 69 0.19 17.20 -8.35
N GLN A 70 0.53 16.06 -8.95
CA GLN A 70 -0.17 14.80 -8.74
C GLN A 70 0.08 14.25 -7.34
N VAL A 71 1.34 14.16 -6.91
CA VAL A 71 1.69 13.75 -5.53
C VAL A 71 1.04 14.66 -4.51
N CYS A 72 1.02 15.98 -4.76
CA CYS A 72 0.31 16.92 -3.90
C CYS A 72 -1.19 16.63 -3.82
N ALA A 73 -1.84 16.23 -4.92
CA ALA A 73 -3.25 15.85 -4.94
C ALA A 73 -3.50 14.58 -4.11
N VAL A 74 -2.65 13.55 -4.26
CA VAL A 74 -2.71 12.33 -3.44
C VAL A 74 -2.63 12.68 -1.95
N VAL A 75 -1.59 13.42 -1.54
CA VAL A 75 -1.39 13.82 -0.14
C VAL A 75 -2.56 14.66 0.39
N THR A 76 -3.02 15.64 -0.39
CA THR A 76 -4.12 16.52 0.02
C THR A 76 -5.43 15.75 0.18
N SER A 77 -5.73 14.83 -0.74
CA SER A 77 -6.93 14.00 -0.68
C SER A 77 -6.91 13.07 0.55
N ALA A 78 -5.76 12.47 0.88
CA ALA A 78 -5.60 11.63 2.05
C ALA A 78 -5.81 12.41 3.36
N LEU A 79 -5.21 13.62 3.46
CA LEU A 79 -5.39 14.50 4.62
C LEU A 79 -6.84 14.98 4.76
N ALA A 80 -7.49 15.35 3.66
CA ALA A 80 -8.91 15.75 3.66
C ALA A 80 -9.82 14.62 4.17
N ASN A 81 -9.43 13.36 3.92
CA ASN A 81 -10.13 12.16 4.36
C ASN A 81 -9.63 11.60 5.70
N ARG A 82 -8.89 12.39 6.48
CA ARG A 82 -8.42 12.01 7.83
C ARG A 82 -7.60 10.71 7.86
N CYS A 83 -6.89 10.41 6.78
CA CYS A 83 -5.83 9.40 6.81
C CYS A 83 -4.72 9.85 7.75
N SER A 84 -3.86 8.91 8.18
CA SER A 84 -2.62 9.29 8.84
C SER A 84 -1.76 10.15 7.92
N ILE A 85 -0.86 10.95 8.50
CA ILE A 85 0.02 11.83 7.75
C ILE A 85 0.75 11.01 6.66
N PRO A 86 0.51 11.27 5.37
CA PRO A 86 1.11 10.49 4.31
C PRO A 86 2.63 10.51 4.37
N THR A 87 3.25 9.33 4.30
CA THR A 87 4.71 9.19 4.21
C THR A 87 5.09 8.96 2.75
N ILE A 88 5.85 9.90 2.19
CA ILE A 88 6.38 9.78 0.83
C ILE A 88 7.61 8.87 0.87
N LEU A 89 7.60 7.80 0.08
CA LEU A 89 8.69 6.84 0.00
C LEU A 89 9.54 7.10 -1.24
N GLY A 90 10.87 7.03 -1.09
CA GLY A 90 11.81 7.23 -2.21
C GLY A 90 12.03 8.68 -2.64
N TYR A 91 11.68 9.66 -1.81
CA TYR A 91 11.92 11.08 -2.12
C TYR A 91 13.42 11.37 -2.32
N ARG A 92 13.80 11.97 -3.46
CA ARG A 92 15.18 12.38 -3.80
C ARG A 92 16.24 11.28 -3.70
N GLY A 93 15.90 10.00 -3.78
CA GLY A 93 16.95 8.98 -3.79
C GLY A 93 17.81 9.10 -5.06
N GLU A 94 19.12 9.25 -4.87
CA GLU A 94 20.07 9.37 -5.99
C GLU A 94 20.37 8.00 -6.65
N THR A 95 20.07 6.90 -5.95
CA THR A 95 20.25 5.51 -6.40
C THR A 95 19.20 5.01 -7.40
N PHE A 96 18.24 5.87 -7.79
CA PHE A 96 17.20 5.57 -8.78
C PHE A 96 17.63 5.77 -10.25
N LEU A 97 18.88 6.18 -10.50
CA LEU A 97 19.37 6.53 -11.84
C LEU A 97 19.92 5.35 -12.67
N ASP A 98 19.96 4.15 -12.11
CA ASP A 98 20.26 2.95 -12.90
C ASP A 98 18.94 2.50 -13.54
N ALA A 99 18.75 2.77 -14.83
CA ALA A 99 17.51 2.47 -15.55
C ALA A 99 17.15 0.96 -15.52
N GLN A 100 18.13 0.10 -15.24
CA GLN A 100 17.96 -1.34 -15.00
C GLN A 100 17.32 -1.66 -13.62
N LYS A 101 17.15 -0.65 -12.75
CA LYS A 101 16.64 -0.73 -11.35
C LYS A 101 15.41 0.16 -11.09
N ALA A 102 14.94 0.92 -12.08
CA ALA A 102 14.07 2.08 -11.86
C ALA A 102 12.60 1.73 -11.52
N HIS A 103 12.10 0.54 -11.84
CA HIS A 103 10.74 0.15 -11.46
C HIS A 103 10.68 -0.77 -10.23
N ILE A 104 11.75 -1.54 -9.95
CA ILE A 104 11.98 -2.21 -8.66
C ILE A 104 12.12 -1.17 -7.51
N ALA A 105 12.42 0.08 -7.85
CA ALA A 105 12.53 1.20 -6.93
C ALA A 105 11.32 1.37 -6.01
N LYS A 106 10.09 1.22 -6.54
CA LYS A 106 8.86 1.29 -5.73
C LYS A 106 8.89 0.24 -4.62
N LEU A 107 9.10 -1.03 -5.00
CA LEU A 107 9.13 -2.14 -4.05
C LEU A 107 10.28 -2.03 -3.04
N ARG A 108 11.46 -1.54 -3.46
CA ARG A 108 12.59 -1.27 -2.56
C ARG A 108 12.28 -0.17 -1.54
N ALA A 109 11.71 0.94 -1.98
CA ALA A 109 11.34 2.02 -1.07
C ALA A 109 10.27 1.57 -0.06
N ILE A 110 9.35 0.71 -0.48
CA ILE A 110 8.37 0.06 0.40
C ILE A 110 9.07 -0.86 1.40
N LYS A 111 9.93 -1.77 0.93
CA LYS A 111 10.72 -2.67 1.78
C LYS A 111 11.50 -1.90 2.85
N ASP A 112 12.22 -0.86 2.44
CA ASP A 112 13.01 -0.03 3.35
C ASP A 112 12.16 0.57 4.46
N TYR A 113 10.96 1.04 4.13
CA TYR A 113 10.00 1.53 5.13
C TYR A 113 9.56 0.41 6.07
N LEU A 114 9.05 -0.71 5.52
CA LEU A 114 8.47 -1.81 6.29
C LEU A 114 9.47 -2.45 7.26
N HIS A 115 10.77 -2.44 6.95
CA HIS A 115 11.82 -3.00 7.81
C HIS A 115 12.41 -1.99 8.80
N ASN A 116 12.59 -0.73 8.43
CA ASN A 116 13.39 0.22 9.22
C ASN A 116 12.58 1.33 9.90
N ALA A 117 11.52 1.81 9.26
CA ALA A 117 10.66 2.89 9.76
C ALA A 117 9.26 2.38 10.15
N GLY A 118 9.01 1.10 9.87
CA GLY A 118 7.76 0.41 10.11
C GLY A 118 7.41 0.37 11.59
N GLY A 119 6.11 0.30 11.83
CA GLY A 119 5.56 0.04 13.14
C GLY A 119 5.63 -1.41 13.59
N ALA A 120 4.69 -1.81 14.44
CA ALA A 120 4.55 -3.22 14.75
C ALA A 120 3.90 -3.97 13.59
N SER A 121 4.07 -5.29 13.60
CA SER A 121 3.52 -6.19 12.58
C SER A 121 2.00 -6.10 12.44
N ASP A 122 1.29 -5.73 13.50
CA ASP A 122 -0.17 -5.57 13.57
C ASP A 122 -0.63 -4.13 13.28
N ASP A 123 0.27 -3.17 13.05
CA ASP A 123 -0.08 -1.85 12.51
C ASP A 123 -0.65 -2.04 11.09
N LEU A 124 -1.70 -1.29 10.73
CA LEU A 124 -2.34 -1.35 9.41
C LEU A 124 -1.64 -0.39 8.44
N VAL A 125 -1.42 -0.83 7.21
CA VAL A 125 -0.82 -0.03 6.13
C VAL A 125 -1.84 0.14 5.02
N ILE A 126 -2.05 1.38 4.58
CA ILE A 126 -2.64 1.72 3.29
C ILE A 126 -1.51 2.20 2.41
N LEU A 127 -1.26 1.50 1.31
CA LEU A 127 -0.30 1.89 0.30
C LEU A 127 -1.04 2.26 -0.97
N VAL A 128 -0.69 3.40 -1.56
CA VAL A 128 -1.28 3.90 -2.81
C VAL A 128 -0.20 4.42 -3.74
N ASP A 129 -0.43 4.32 -5.05
CA ASP A 129 0.41 4.96 -6.04
C ASP A 129 0.40 6.48 -5.91
N GLY A 130 1.58 7.07 -6.05
CA GLY A 130 1.80 8.47 -5.73
C GLY A 130 1.35 9.48 -6.79
N PHE A 131 0.93 9.02 -7.97
CA PHE A 131 0.69 9.92 -9.10
C PHE A 131 -0.76 9.95 -9.61
N ASP A 132 -1.58 8.97 -9.25
CA ASP A 132 -2.91 8.78 -9.85
C ASP A 132 -3.95 8.15 -8.91
N VAL A 133 -3.67 8.05 -7.61
CA VAL A 133 -4.64 7.57 -6.61
C VAL A 133 -5.09 8.70 -5.68
N LEU A 134 -6.40 8.93 -5.62
CA LEU A 134 -7.00 9.91 -4.71
C LEU A 134 -7.85 9.21 -3.65
N ALA A 135 -7.64 9.57 -2.38
CA ALA A 135 -8.53 9.15 -1.32
C ALA A 135 -9.87 9.89 -1.45
N GLN A 136 -10.96 9.13 -1.47
CA GLN A 136 -12.33 9.66 -1.57
C GLN A 136 -13.20 9.33 -0.34
N LEU A 137 -12.71 8.46 0.54
CA LEU A 137 -13.42 7.99 1.71
C LEU A 137 -12.62 8.28 2.98
N PRO A 138 -13.29 8.62 4.10
CA PRO A 138 -12.62 8.75 5.39
C PRO A 138 -11.87 7.47 5.80
N ALA A 139 -10.72 7.62 6.45
CA ALA A 139 -9.89 6.49 6.88
C ALA A 139 -10.65 5.48 7.75
N GLU A 140 -11.51 5.94 8.64
CA GLU A 140 -12.37 5.08 9.48
C GLU A 140 -13.29 4.19 8.63
N SER A 141 -13.90 4.75 7.58
CA SER A 141 -14.75 4.00 6.67
C SER A 141 -13.96 2.96 5.87
N MET A 142 -12.74 3.32 5.43
CA MET A 142 -11.85 2.37 4.73
C MET A 142 -11.42 1.21 5.64
N ILE A 143 -11.05 1.50 6.89
CA ILE A 143 -10.66 0.49 7.89
C ILE A 143 -11.83 -0.46 8.18
N GLN A 144 -13.02 0.08 8.41
CA GLN A 144 -14.21 -0.73 8.67
C GLN A 144 -14.51 -1.66 7.50
N ARG A 145 -14.49 -1.13 6.26
CA ARG A 145 -14.71 -1.93 5.05
C ARG A 145 -13.67 -3.03 4.90
N TYR A 146 -12.39 -2.73 5.12
CA TYR A 146 -11.32 -3.71 5.06
C TYR A 146 -11.60 -4.91 5.98
N PHE A 147 -11.93 -4.69 7.25
CA PHE A 147 -12.18 -5.81 8.17
C PHE A 147 -13.42 -6.63 7.78
N THR A 148 -14.47 -5.98 7.28
CA THR A 148 -15.64 -6.70 6.74
C THR A 148 -15.26 -7.57 5.54
N LEU A 149 -14.54 -7.01 4.57
CA LEU A 149 -14.15 -7.72 3.35
C LEU A 149 -13.21 -8.90 3.64
N MET A 150 -12.26 -8.74 4.57
CA MET A 150 -11.37 -9.83 4.98
C MET A 150 -12.12 -10.95 5.70
N ALA A 151 -13.09 -10.61 6.57
CA ALA A 151 -13.93 -11.62 7.23
C ALA A 151 -14.79 -12.40 6.22
N GLU A 152 -15.38 -11.72 5.23
CA GLU A 152 -16.14 -12.36 4.15
C GLU A 152 -15.25 -13.23 3.25
N ALA A 153 -14.03 -12.77 2.94
CA ALA A 153 -13.09 -13.52 2.13
C ALA A 153 -12.58 -14.78 2.86
N ASP A 154 -12.32 -14.69 4.17
CA ASP A 154 -12.02 -15.86 5.02
C ASP A 154 -13.20 -16.83 5.07
N GLN A 155 -14.43 -16.34 5.20
CA GLN A 155 -15.62 -17.18 5.18
C GLN A 155 -15.75 -17.94 3.86
N ARG A 156 -15.60 -17.26 2.71
CA ARG A 156 -15.61 -17.91 1.40
C ARG A 156 -14.53 -19.00 1.28
N LEU A 157 -13.33 -18.74 1.77
CA LEU A 157 -12.23 -19.71 1.71
C LEU A 157 -12.49 -20.94 2.60
N ALA A 158 -13.19 -20.75 3.72
CA ALA A 158 -13.64 -21.82 4.61
C ALA A 158 -14.78 -22.64 3.99
N ASP A 159 -15.76 -21.96 3.38
CA ASP A 159 -16.91 -22.59 2.71
C ASP A 159 -16.46 -23.51 1.56
N GLN A 160 -15.50 -23.07 0.75
CA GLN A 160 -14.88 -23.88 -0.32
C GLN A 160 -14.28 -25.20 0.18
N ARG A 161 -13.90 -25.26 1.48
CA ARG A 161 -13.28 -26.42 2.13
C ARG A 161 -14.24 -27.20 3.01
N GLY A 162 -15.47 -26.72 3.20
CA GLY A 162 -16.44 -27.34 4.11
C GLY A 162 -16.00 -27.32 5.58
N ILE A 163 -15.22 -26.32 6.00
CA ILE A 163 -14.71 -26.17 7.38
C ILE A 163 -15.11 -24.82 7.97
N THR A 164 -14.91 -24.62 9.27
CA THR A 164 -15.10 -23.32 9.91
C THR A 164 -13.92 -22.37 9.66
N VAL A 165 -14.14 -21.06 9.73
CA VAL A 165 -13.05 -20.04 9.65
C VAL A 165 -11.96 -20.29 10.69
N LYS A 166 -12.32 -20.76 11.89
CA LYS A 166 -11.35 -21.10 12.94
C LYS A 166 -10.46 -22.28 12.53
N GLU A 167 -11.01 -23.27 11.84
CA GLU A 167 -10.24 -24.41 11.32
C GLU A 167 -9.36 -23.99 10.15
N LEU A 168 -9.89 -23.17 9.24
CA LEU A 168 -9.12 -22.55 8.16
C LEU A 168 -7.88 -21.82 8.69
N HIS A 169 -8.05 -20.97 9.71
CA HIS A 169 -6.93 -20.25 10.31
C HIS A 169 -5.89 -21.15 10.98
N ARG A 170 -6.26 -22.38 11.39
CA ARG A 170 -5.32 -23.37 11.95
C ARG A 170 -4.48 -24.03 10.86
N THR A 171 -4.93 -24.07 9.62
CA THR A 171 -4.11 -24.54 8.48
C THR A 171 -3.15 -23.46 7.97
N GLY A 172 -3.20 -22.26 8.55
CA GLY A 172 -2.39 -21.12 8.13
C GLY A 172 -3.02 -20.28 7.03
N LEU A 173 -4.17 -20.68 6.48
CA LEU A 173 -4.88 -19.93 5.44
C LEU A 173 -5.62 -18.73 6.02
N ARG A 174 -5.45 -17.55 5.43
CA ARG A 174 -6.11 -16.28 5.80
C ARG A 174 -6.22 -15.34 4.60
N GLN A 175 -7.02 -14.29 4.75
CA GLN A 175 -7.06 -13.14 3.86
C GLN A 175 -6.70 -11.89 4.67
N THR A 176 -5.58 -11.25 4.37
CA THR A 176 -5.10 -10.08 5.13
C THR A 176 -4.57 -8.95 4.25
N LEU A 177 -4.15 -9.24 3.01
CA LEU A 177 -3.68 -8.22 2.07
C LEU A 177 -4.73 -8.01 1.00
N LEU A 178 -5.51 -6.93 1.11
CA LEU A 178 -6.51 -6.56 0.13
C LEU A 178 -5.89 -5.64 -0.93
N TRP A 179 -5.66 -6.19 -2.12
CA TRP A 179 -5.14 -5.47 -3.27
C TRP A 179 -6.27 -4.90 -4.12
N GLY A 180 -5.97 -3.82 -4.84
CA GLY A 180 -6.87 -3.29 -5.84
C GLY A 180 -7.14 -4.29 -6.97
N THR A 181 -8.10 -3.97 -7.84
CA THR A 181 -8.48 -4.84 -8.95
C THR A 181 -8.63 -4.08 -10.26
N ASP A 182 -8.38 -4.78 -11.37
CA ASP A 182 -8.70 -4.37 -12.71
C ASP A 182 -9.65 -5.37 -13.40
N LYS A 183 -10.34 -4.87 -14.42
CA LYS A 183 -11.18 -5.68 -15.31
C LYS A 183 -10.38 -6.43 -16.36
N GLY A 184 -9.28 -5.84 -16.83
CA GLY A 184 -8.36 -6.44 -17.80
C GLY A 184 -7.10 -6.97 -17.10
N CYS A 185 -6.56 -8.08 -17.58
CA CYS A 185 -5.29 -8.57 -17.08
C CYS A 185 -4.16 -7.69 -17.63
N TRP A 186 -3.29 -7.18 -16.76
CA TRP A 186 -2.12 -6.41 -17.20
C TRP A 186 -0.85 -6.86 -16.47
N PRO A 187 0.29 -7.01 -17.17
CA PRO A 187 0.39 -7.12 -18.63
C PRO A 187 -0.41 -8.29 -19.22
N GLU A 188 -1.01 -8.05 -20.38
CA GLU A 188 -1.85 -9.03 -21.09
C GLU A 188 -1.03 -10.25 -21.54
N SER A 189 -1.62 -11.43 -21.38
CA SER A 189 -1.09 -12.69 -21.91
C SER A 189 -2.20 -13.75 -21.93
N GLU A 190 -2.20 -14.59 -22.95
CA GLU A 190 -3.14 -15.72 -23.07
C GLU A 190 -2.68 -16.95 -22.28
N THR A 191 -1.36 -17.09 -22.07
CA THR A 191 -0.75 -18.27 -21.45
C THR A 191 -0.36 -18.04 -20.00
N ASP A 192 -0.12 -16.80 -19.59
CA ASP A 192 0.37 -16.48 -18.25
C ASP A 192 -0.70 -16.74 -17.17
N PRO A 193 -0.39 -17.48 -16.08
CA PRO A 193 -1.34 -17.81 -15.04
C PRO A 193 -2.00 -16.58 -14.39
N ARG A 194 -1.36 -15.42 -14.38
CA ARG A 194 -1.97 -14.16 -13.89
C ARG A 194 -3.27 -13.80 -14.62
N CYS A 195 -3.40 -14.21 -15.89
CA CYS A 195 -4.50 -13.81 -16.75
C CYS A 195 -5.57 -14.88 -16.95
N TRP A 196 -5.24 -16.17 -16.78
CA TRP A 196 -6.22 -17.24 -16.97
C TRP A 196 -6.60 -17.97 -15.69
N LEU A 197 -5.69 -18.08 -14.71
CA LEU A 197 -5.84 -18.96 -13.54
C LEU A 197 -6.57 -18.31 -12.37
N VAL A 198 -6.38 -17.00 -12.16
CA VAL A 198 -6.92 -16.28 -11.00
C VAL A 198 -8.46 -16.37 -10.94
N PRO A 199 -9.06 -16.46 -9.74
CA PRO A 199 -10.49 -16.70 -9.59
C PRO A 199 -11.33 -15.56 -10.17
N PHE A 200 -12.53 -15.90 -10.63
CA PHE A 200 -13.53 -14.91 -11.02
C PHE A 200 -14.10 -14.20 -9.78
N SER A 201 -14.67 -13.00 -10.00
CA SER A 201 -15.41 -12.29 -8.96
C SER A 201 -16.50 -13.18 -8.35
N ALA A 202 -16.63 -13.10 -7.03
CA ALA A 202 -17.70 -13.75 -6.28
C ALA A 202 -19.04 -12.97 -6.36
N GLN A 203 -19.10 -11.88 -7.11
CA GLN A 203 -20.31 -11.08 -7.25
C GLN A 203 -21.45 -11.85 -7.93
N PRO A 204 -22.70 -11.52 -7.58
CA PRO A 204 -23.85 -11.98 -8.34
C PRO A 204 -23.74 -11.61 -9.81
N ARG A 205 -24.26 -12.49 -10.67
CA ARG A 205 -24.45 -12.17 -12.09
C ARG A 205 -25.26 -10.89 -12.23
N PHE A 206 -24.86 -10.06 -13.20
CA PHE A 206 -25.51 -8.77 -13.53
C PHE A 206 -25.29 -7.64 -12.51
N THR A 207 -24.26 -7.72 -11.65
CA THR A 207 -23.91 -6.60 -10.76
C THR A 207 -23.57 -5.32 -11.55
N ARG A 208 -23.02 -5.45 -12.77
CA ARG A 208 -22.76 -4.33 -13.71
C ARG A 208 -23.95 -3.99 -14.61
N GLY A 209 -25.11 -4.57 -14.34
CA GLY A 209 -26.32 -4.42 -15.13
C GLY A 209 -26.50 -5.51 -16.21
N PRO A 210 -27.57 -5.41 -17.02
CA PRO A 210 -27.95 -6.46 -17.98
C PRO A 210 -26.92 -6.77 -19.07
N LYS A 211 -25.95 -5.86 -19.28
CA LYS A 211 -24.87 -6.01 -20.25
C LYS A 211 -23.62 -6.69 -19.68
N THR A 212 -23.65 -7.16 -18.43
CA THR A 212 -22.50 -7.84 -17.81
C THR A 212 -22.03 -8.97 -18.71
N ASP A 213 -20.84 -8.82 -19.29
CA ASP A 213 -20.28 -9.69 -20.31
C ASP A 213 -18.76 -9.75 -20.12
N PRO A 214 -18.14 -10.94 -20.02
CA PRO A 214 -16.69 -11.08 -19.95
C PRO A 214 -15.95 -10.58 -21.22
N GLY A 215 -16.63 -10.44 -22.37
CA GLY A 215 -16.01 -10.01 -23.63
C GLY A 215 -15.82 -8.50 -23.78
N ASP A 216 -16.61 -7.68 -23.10
CA ASP A 216 -16.49 -6.23 -23.10
C ASP A 216 -15.98 -5.75 -21.73
N LEU A 217 -14.70 -5.36 -21.67
CA LEU A 217 -14.07 -4.88 -20.44
C LEU A 217 -14.83 -3.73 -19.77
N GLN A 218 -15.69 -2.97 -20.47
CA GLN A 218 -16.49 -1.94 -19.81
C GLN A 218 -17.58 -2.55 -18.91
N TYR A 219 -18.12 -3.71 -19.30
CA TYR A 219 -19.21 -4.39 -18.60
C TYR A 219 -18.77 -5.65 -17.86
N SER A 220 -17.51 -6.07 -18.00
CA SER A 220 -16.99 -7.21 -17.26
C SER A 220 -16.88 -6.91 -15.77
N ASP A 221 -16.93 -7.96 -14.99
CA ASP A 221 -16.54 -7.89 -13.58
C ASP A 221 -15.02 -7.68 -13.49
N SER A 222 -14.61 -7.08 -12.38
CA SER A 222 -13.22 -7.04 -11.93
C SER A 222 -12.73 -8.44 -11.65
N ARG A 223 -11.46 -8.71 -11.97
CA ARG A 223 -10.88 -10.05 -11.81
C ARG A 223 -9.39 -10.01 -11.47
N PHE A 224 -8.67 -9.10 -12.08
CA PHE A 224 -7.21 -9.13 -12.03
C PHE A 224 -6.71 -8.25 -10.91
N LEU A 225 -5.64 -8.67 -10.24
CA LEU A 225 -5.00 -7.85 -9.21
C LEU A 225 -4.46 -6.57 -9.83
N ASN A 226 -4.57 -5.44 -9.12
CA ASN A 226 -3.89 -4.18 -9.44
C ASN A 226 -2.89 -3.81 -8.31
N SER A 227 -1.63 -3.54 -8.65
CA SER A 227 -0.54 -3.26 -7.68
C SER A 227 -0.47 -1.80 -7.21
N GLY A 228 -1.36 -0.94 -7.71
CA GLY A 228 -1.39 0.48 -7.38
C GLY A 228 -1.94 0.76 -5.98
N THR A 229 -2.63 -0.21 -5.37
CA THR A 229 -3.19 -0.06 -4.02
C THR A 229 -3.18 -1.36 -3.24
N VAL A 230 -2.92 -1.26 -1.93
CA VAL A 230 -3.10 -2.36 -0.98
C VAL A 230 -3.41 -1.82 0.42
N ILE A 231 -4.28 -2.54 1.14
CA ILE A 231 -4.45 -2.37 2.59
C ILE A 231 -4.23 -3.70 3.31
N GLY A 232 -3.52 -3.67 4.43
CA GLY A 232 -3.31 -4.86 5.24
C GLY A 232 -2.29 -4.67 6.37
N PRO A 233 -2.05 -5.70 7.20
CA PRO A 233 -1.11 -5.63 8.31
C PRO A 233 0.31 -5.45 7.79
N LEU A 234 1.07 -4.57 8.46
CA LEU A 234 2.46 -4.25 8.12
C LEU A 234 3.33 -5.51 8.04
N GLY A 235 3.14 -6.44 8.97
CA GLY A 235 3.92 -7.68 9.04
C GLY A 235 3.70 -8.60 7.84
N ASP A 236 2.47 -8.70 7.35
CA ASP A 236 2.12 -9.54 6.19
C ASP A 236 2.56 -8.85 4.90
N LEU A 237 2.35 -7.53 4.78
CA LEU A 237 2.82 -6.78 3.62
C LEU A 237 4.35 -6.84 3.49
N ARG A 238 5.08 -6.79 4.62
CA ARG A 238 6.54 -6.95 4.64
C ARG A 238 6.99 -8.28 4.04
N LYS A 239 6.39 -9.39 4.48
CA LYS A 239 6.69 -10.73 3.94
C LYS A 239 6.39 -10.82 2.45
N PHE A 240 5.25 -10.27 2.03
CA PHE A 240 4.84 -10.30 0.63
C PHE A 240 5.78 -9.47 -0.27
N ILE A 241 6.18 -8.27 0.17
CA ILE A 241 7.11 -7.42 -0.59
C ILE A 241 8.51 -8.05 -0.66
N ASP A 242 8.96 -8.71 0.42
CA ASP A 242 10.20 -9.50 0.39
C ASP A 242 10.11 -10.66 -0.62
N ALA A 243 8.98 -11.37 -0.67
CA ALA A 243 8.75 -12.43 -1.65
C ALA A 243 8.70 -11.90 -3.09
N ALA A 244 8.08 -10.74 -3.32
CA ALA A 244 8.01 -10.11 -4.64
C ALA A 244 9.40 -9.71 -5.14
N LEU A 245 10.23 -9.15 -4.27
CA LEU A 245 11.62 -8.81 -4.60
C LEU A 245 12.48 -10.06 -4.83
N SER A 246 12.29 -11.13 -4.06
CA SER A 246 12.96 -12.42 -4.31
C SER A 246 12.53 -13.02 -5.65
N LEU A 247 11.24 -12.97 -6.00
CA LEU A 247 10.75 -13.44 -7.29
C LEU A 247 11.39 -12.67 -8.44
N ILE A 248 11.51 -11.34 -8.30
CA ILE A 248 12.23 -10.52 -9.27
C ILE A 248 13.68 -10.98 -9.39
N GLU A 249 14.41 -11.12 -8.28
CA GLU A 249 15.81 -11.55 -8.30
C GLU A 249 16.00 -12.92 -8.98
N ASP A 250 15.06 -13.84 -8.80
CA ASP A 250 15.10 -15.19 -9.38
C ASP A 250 14.75 -15.21 -10.88
N ASP A 251 13.76 -14.42 -11.30
CA ASP A 251 13.19 -14.47 -12.67
C ASP A 251 13.63 -13.29 -13.57
N TRP A 252 14.47 -12.38 -13.09
CA TRP A 252 14.84 -11.18 -13.85
C TRP A 252 15.59 -11.54 -15.15
N ASP A 253 15.01 -11.13 -16.27
CA ASP A 253 15.61 -11.25 -17.60
C ASP A 253 15.66 -9.87 -18.27
N GLN A 254 16.86 -9.44 -18.67
CA GLN A 254 17.07 -8.17 -19.38
C GLN A 254 16.25 -8.04 -20.67
N ASN A 255 15.94 -9.16 -21.31
CA ASN A 255 15.19 -9.20 -22.57
C ASN A 255 13.67 -9.25 -22.36
N PHE A 256 13.22 -9.52 -21.14
CA PHE A 256 11.80 -9.56 -20.84
C PHE A 256 11.24 -8.14 -20.79
N LEU A 257 10.15 -7.90 -21.53
CA LEU A 257 9.54 -6.57 -21.67
C LEU A 257 9.05 -6.01 -20.33
N PHE A 258 8.51 -6.87 -19.47
CA PHE A 258 7.93 -6.50 -18.18
C PHE A 258 8.84 -6.84 -17.00
N ARG A 259 10.15 -7.02 -17.24
CA ARG A 259 11.18 -7.33 -16.21
C ARG A 259 11.20 -6.39 -15.01
N ASP A 260 10.65 -5.22 -15.21
CA ASP A 260 10.63 -4.09 -14.30
C ASP A 260 9.21 -3.86 -13.72
N SER A 261 8.16 -4.54 -14.19
CA SER A 261 6.78 -4.27 -13.77
C SER A 261 6.47 -4.84 -12.37
N ASP A 262 6.24 -3.98 -11.39
CA ASP A 262 5.75 -4.38 -10.06
C ASP A 262 4.40 -5.13 -10.16
N GLN A 263 3.50 -4.65 -11.01
CA GLN A 263 2.22 -5.28 -11.35
C GLN A 263 2.39 -6.74 -11.80
N PHE A 264 3.36 -7.02 -12.67
CA PHE A 264 3.65 -8.38 -13.15
C PHE A 264 4.01 -9.33 -11.99
N TYR A 265 5.00 -8.96 -11.18
CA TYR A 265 5.51 -9.86 -10.12
C TYR A 265 4.55 -10.01 -8.94
N ILE A 266 3.86 -8.94 -8.55
CA ILE A 266 2.84 -9.00 -7.48
C ILE A 266 1.68 -9.91 -7.92
N ALA A 267 1.18 -9.74 -9.16
CA ALA A 267 0.12 -10.60 -9.68
C ALA A 267 0.60 -12.04 -9.88
N ALA A 268 1.88 -12.27 -10.20
CA ALA A 268 2.44 -13.63 -10.31
C ALA A 268 2.41 -14.37 -8.96
N LEU A 269 2.75 -13.69 -7.86
CA LEU A 269 2.63 -14.27 -6.52
C LEU A 269 1.18 -14.59 -6.16
N TYR A 270 0.24 -13.71 -6.52
CA TYR A 270 -1.18 -14.00 -6.33
C TYR A 270 -1.62 -15.24 -7.12
N ALA A 271 -1.27 -15.34 -8.40
CA ALA A 271 -1.58 -16.50 -9.21
C ALA A 271 -0.97 -17.80 -8.65
N ARG A 272 0.26 -17.72 -8.11
CA ARG A 272 0.91 -18.85 -7.43
C ARG A 272 0.14 -19.30 -6.18
N GLN A 273 -0.32 -18.35 -5.37
CA GLN A 273 -1.15 -18.64 -4.20
C GLN A 273 -2.44 -19.37 -4.61
N GLU A 274 -3.16 -18.84 -5.58
CA GLU A 274 -4.44 -19.43 -6.03
C GLU A 274 -4.22 -20.79 -6.69
N TYR A 275 -3.14 -20.96 -7.46
CA TYR A 275 -2.77 -22.27 -8.01
C TYR A 275 -2.57 -23.31 -6.91
N GLN A 276 -1.81 -22.97 -5.86
CA GLN A 276 -1.59 -23.89 -4.76
C GLN A 276 -2.88 -24.17 -3.99
N ARG A 277 -3.72 -23.15 -3.73
CA ARG A 277 -5.03 -23.33 -3.09
C ARG A 277 -5.93 -24.28 -3.88
N MET A 278 -5.93 -24.19 -5.20
CA MET A 278 -6.68 -25.09 -6.08
C MET A 278 -6.14 -26.52 -6.03
N ARG A 279 -4.81 -26.70 -5.99
CA ARG A 279 -4.20 -28.01 -5.82
C ARG A 279 -4.55 -28.62 -4.46
N ASP A 280 -4.50 -27.85 -3.39
CA ASP A 280 -4.80 -28.31 -2.04
C ASP A 280 -6.24 -28.81 -1.92
N LEU A 281 -7.17 -28.16 -2.62
CA LEU A 281 -8.58 -28.59 -2.70
C LEU A 281 -8.76 -29.91 -3.48
N ASN A 282 -7.80 -30.26 -4.33
CA ASN A 282 -7.90 -31.37 -5.28
C ASN A 282 -6.75 -32.39 -5.07
N ALA A 283 -6.43 -32.68 -3.82
CA ALA A 283 -5.44 -33.71 -3.43
C ALA A 283 -4.04 -33.53 -4.06
N GLY A 284 -3.65 -32.29 -4.35
CA GLY A 284 -2.36 -31.95 -4.96
C GLY A 284 -2.39 -31.85 -6.49
N GLU A 285 -3.53 -32.10 -7.13
CA GLU A 285 -3.70 -31.99 -8.58
C GLU A 285 -4.42 -30.70 -8.96
N PHE A 286 -4.09 -30.13 -10.13
CA PHE A 286 -4.83 -28.98 -10.64
C PHE A 286 -6.07 -29.48 -11.41
N PRO A 287 -7.29 -29.01 -11.10
CA PRO A 287 -8.52 -29.66 -11.58
C PRO A 287 -8.89 -29.32 -13.02
N GLU A 288 -8.25 -28.34 -13.65
CA GLU A 288 -8.56 -27.89 -15.02
C GLU A 288 -7.50 -28.35 -16.03
N ASP A 289 -7.92 -28.52 -17.29
CA ASP A 289 -6.99 -28.71 -18.39
C ASP A 289 -6.19 -27.42 -18.62
N ILE A 290 -4.88 -27.51 -18.45
CA ILE A 290 -3.94 -26.41 -18.65
C ILE A 290 -3.95 -25.97 -20.13
N ALA A 291 -4.31 -26.86 -21.07
CA ALA A 291 -4.48 -26.56 -22.50
C ALA A 291 -3.28 -25.81 -23.14
N GLY A 292 -2.06 -26.17 -22.72
CA GLY A 292 -0.82 -25.55 -23.21
C GLY A 292 -0.49 -24.18 -22.64
N ARG A 293 -1.24 -23.70 -21.64
CA ARG A 293 -0.93 -22.48 -20.89
C ARG A 293 0.19 -22.70 -19.88
N ASP A 294 0.79 -21.61 -19.41
CA ASP A 294 1.83 -21.65 -18.39
C ASP A 294 1.20 -21.84 -17.00
N VAL A 295 1.90 -22.55 -16.12
CA VAL A 295 1.56 -22.67 -14.70
C VAL A 295 2.61 -22.00 -13.82
N PRO A 296 2.26 -21.52 -12.61
CA PRO A 296 3.23 -20.94 -11.70
C PRO A 296 4.37 -21.93 -11.40
N ARG A 297 5.62 -21.44 -11.47
CA ARG A 297 6.80 -22.25 -11.16
C ARG A 297 6.83 -22.58 -9.67
N LEU A 298 7.01 -23.86 -9.36
CA LEU A 298 7.32 -24.32 -8.01
C LEU A 298 8.76 -23.93 -7.67
N LYS A 299 9.02 -23.55 -6.42
CA LYS A 299 10.39 -23.32 -5.94
C LYS A 299 10.94 -24.64 -5.42
N ASP A 300 12.17 -24.96 -5.80
CA ASP A 300 12.84 -26.17 -5.31
C ASP A 300 13.18 -26.02 -3.82
N GLY A 301 12.71 -26.95 -2.99
CA GLY A 301 13.05 -27.01 -1.56
C GLY A 301 11.85 -27.23 -0.65
N LYS A 302 12.12 -27.40 0.65
CA LYS A 302 11.08 -27.60 1.68
C LYS A 302 10.42 -26.30 2.16
N ASP A 303 10.95 -25.15 1.73
CA ASP A 303 10.55 -23.82 2.18
C ASP A 303 9.79 -23.02 1.10
N ASP A 304 9.14 -23.71 0.15
CA ASP A 304 8.32 -23.06 -0.87
C ASP A 304 7.04 -22.47 -0.25
N VAL A 305 7.10 -21.17 0.08
CA VAL A 305 5.96 -20.41 0.58
C VAL A 305 5.12 -19.93 -0.60
N THR A 306 3.89 -20.45 -0.68
CA THR A 306 2.89 -20.06 -1.68
C THR A 306 1.76 -19.21 -1.11
N GLU A 307 1.52 -19.28 0.20
CA GLU A 307 0.43 -18.59 0.88
C GLU A 307 0.91 -17.27 1.48
N TYR A 308 0.39 -16.15 0.95
CA TYR A 308 0.73 -14.79 1.38
C TYR A 308 -0.49 -13.98 1.83
N HIS A 309 -1.62 -14.65 2.04
CA HIS A 309 -2.89 -14.06 2.49
C HIS A 309 -3.43 -12.97 1.55
N VAL A 310 -3.19 -13.12 0.25
CA VAL A 310 -3.60 -12.15 -0.77
C VAL A 310 -5.08 -12.32 -1.11
N ALA A 311 -5.81 -11.21 -1.05
CA ALA A 311 -7.16 -11.04 -1.54
C ALA A 311 -7.22 -9.89 -2.57
N VAL A 312 -8.19 -9.95 -3.47
CA VAL A 312 -8.44 -8.93 -4.49
C VAL A 312 -9.80 -8.29 -4.23
N ASP A 313 -9.86 -6.95 -4.30
CA ASP A 313 -11.07 -6.14 -4.09
C ASP A 313 -12.04 -6.23 -5.27
N PHE A 314 -12.57 -7.42 -5.56
CA PHE A 314 -13.47 -7.63 -6.70
C PHE A 314 -14.65 -6.64 -6.70
N ASP A 315 -15.13 -6.21 -5.54
CA ASP A 315 -16.33 -5.38 -5.40
C ASP A 315 -16.06 -3.88 -5.57
N TYR A 316 -14.80 -3.49 -5.81
CA TYR A 316 -14.35 -2.09 -5.75
C TYR A 316 -14.82 -1.39 -4.46
N ALA A 317 -14.89 -2.15 -3.37
CA ALA A 317 -15.41 -1.68 -2.10
C ALA A 317 -14.37 -0.83 -1.35
N PHE A 318 -13.08 -1.05 -1.63
CA PHE A 318 -11.95 -0.29 -1.10
C PHE A 318 -11.32 0.62 -2.16
N THR A 319 -11.16 0.16 -3.38
CA THR A 319 -10.47 0.85 -4.48
C THR A 319 -11.33 0.87 -5.74
N GLN A 320 -11.16 1.87 -6.60
CA GLN A 320 -11.82 1.94 -7.90
C GLN A 320 -10.81 2.39 -8.94
N THR A 321 -10.33 1.47 -9.78
CA THR A 321 -9.46 1.83 -10.90
C THR A 321 -10.29 2.47 -12.01
N GLU A 322 -9.76 3.51 -12.66
CA GLU A 322 -10.46 4.23 -13.73
C GLU A 322 -10.49 3.44 -15.04
N CYS A 323 -9.46 2.63 -15.28
CA CYS A 323 -9.31 1.84 -16.49
C CYS A 323 -10.53 0.93 -16.70
N HIS A 324 -11.22 1.11 -17.84
CA HIS A 324 -12.47 0.42 -18.17
C HIS A 324 -13.66 0.63 -17.19
N ASN A 325 -13.60 1.64 -16.31
CA ASN A 325 -14.70 2.00 -15.39
C ASN A 325 -15.32 3.39 -15.68
N TYR A 326 -14.83 4.10 -16.70
CA TYR A 326 -15.24 5.47 -17.05
C TYR A 326 -16.72 5.67 -17.44
N ARG A 327 -17.48 4.60 -17.73
CA ARG A 327 -18.93 4.65 -18.07
C ARG A 327 -19.87 4.22 -16.94
N LEU A 328 -19.33 3.91 -15.77
CA LEU A 328 -20.13 3.58 -14.58
C LEU A 328 -20.42 4.80 -13.69
N LEU A 329 -19.93 5.97 -14.10
CA LEU A 329 -20.41 7.24 -13.58
C LEU A 329 -21.76 7.53 -14.26
N PRO A 330 -22.84 7.75 -13.49
CA PRO A 330 -24.19 8.00 -14.03
C PRO A 330 -24.29 9.23 -14.92
#